data_AF-A0A933RA96-F1
#
_entry.id   AF-A0A933RA96-F1
#
_cell.length_a   1.000
_cell.length_b   1.000
_cell.length_c   1.000
_cell.angle_alpha   90.00
_cell.angle_beta   90.00
_cell.angle_gamma   90.00
#
_symmetry.space_group_name_H-M   'P 1'
#
loop_
_entity.id
_entity.type
_entity.pdbx_description
1 polymer ?
#
loop_
_entity_poly.entity_id
_entity_poly.type
_entity_poly.pdbx_seq_one_letter_code
_entity_poly.pdbx_strand_id
1 'polypeptide(L)'
;CNLLAAIKTAKLLGLGPDDAIVTIATDGGAMYPSERAKTMQTRFGGSFGDIDAAAVWGEHLANVTTDATIECTERDRNRIFNLGYYTWVEQQGTPFELFEARRAQGFWRGLRRYLPIWDEMIVDFNSRVAAG
;
A
#
# COMPACT_ATOMS: atom_id res chain seq x y z
N CYS A 1 -3.02 2.19 6.10
CA CYS A 1 -3.11 0.73 5.88
C CYS A 1 -1.74 0.04 5.87
N ASN A 2 -0.75 0.55 5.13
CA ASN A 2 0.54 -0.13 4.92
C ASN A 2 1.38 -0.34 6.20
N LEU A 3 1.32 0.60 7.16
CA LEU A 3 1.95 0.43 8.48
C LEU A 3 1.32 -0.72 9.28
N LEU A 4 -0.02 -0.78 9.33
CA LEU A 4 -0.74 -1.86 10.00
C LEU A 4 -0.43 -3.21 9.37
N ALA A 5 -0.38 -3.26 8.03
CA ALA A 5 0.02 -4.48 7.32
C ALA A 5 1.44 -4.92 7.70
N ALA A 6 2.41 -3.99 7.76
CA ALA A 6 3.77 -4.30 8.21
C ALA A 6 3.82 -4.86 9.65
N ILE A 7 3.11 -4.24 10.59
CA ILE A 7 3.01 -4.73 11.98
C ILE A 7 2.41 -6.14 12.01
N LYS A 8 1.33 -6.38 11.27
CA LYS A 8 0.69 -7.71 11.19
C LYS A 8 1.60 -8.74 10.55
N THR A 9 2.31 -8.39 9.48
CA THR A 9 3.27 -9.28 8.82
C THR A 9 4.41 -9.66 9.75
N ALA A 10 4.98 -8.71 10.49
CA ALA A 10 6.03 -8.99 11.48
C ALA A 10 5.55 -10.00 12.54
N LYS A 11 4.34 -9.78 13.08
CA LYS A 11 3.74 -10.68 14.08
C LYS A 11 3.41 -12.06 13.51
N LEU A 12 2.78 -12.11 12.33
CA LEU A 12 2.34 -13.36 11.69
C LEU A 12 3.53 -14.25 11.33
N LEU A 13 4.62 -13.66 10.81
CA LEU A 13 5.81 -14.38 10.39
C LEU A 13 6.84 -14.58 11.51
N GLY A 14 6.60 -14.02 12.71
CA GLY A 14 7.52 -14.13 13.85
C GLY A 14 8.86 -13.44 13.63
N LEU A 15 8.86 -12.29 12.93
CA LEU A 15 10.10 -11.55 12.62
C LEU A 15 10.73 -10.95 13.87
N GLY A 16 12.05 -11.05 13.96
CA GLY A 16 12.87 -10.56 15.05
C GLY A 16 13.54 -9.20 14.79
N PRO A 17 14.38 -8.73 15.72
CA PRO A 17 15.08 -7.45 15.60
C PRO A 17 16.04 -7.33 14.40
N ASP A 18 16.51 -8.46 13.88
CA ASP A 18 17.45 -8.53 12.75
C ASP A 18 16.74 -8.66 11.39
N ASP A 19 15.41 -8.75 11.38
CA ASP A 19 14.59 -8.85 10.17
C ASP A 19 14.07 -7.48 9.72
N ALA A 20 14.00 -7.28 8.41
CA ALA A 20 13.53 -6.03 7.82
C ALA A 20 12.21 -6.21 7.05
N ILE A 21 11.27 -5.30 7.30
CA ILE A 21 10.09 -5.09 6.44
C ILE A 21 10.25 -3.77 5.71
N VAL A 22 10.16 -3.82 4.38
CA VAL A 22 10.05 -2.62 3.55
C VAL A 22 8.57 -2.40 3.23
N THR A 23 8.08 -1.19 3.54
CA THR A 23 6.72 -0.76 3.25
C THR A 23 6.74 0.65 2.68
N ILE A 24 5.69 1.02 1.94
CA ILE A 24 5.60 2.31 1.24
C ILE A 24 4.46 3.11 1.84
N ALA A 25 4.71 4.36 2.26
CA ALA A 25 3.65 5.33 2.52
C ALA A 25 3.27 5.95 1.17
N THR A 26 2.12 5.57 0.63
CA THR A 26 1.69 5.94 -0.74
C THR A 26 1.35 7.41 -0.88
N ASP A 27 0.87 8.03 0.19
CA ASP A 27 0.47 9.42 0.26
C ASP A 27 0.92 10.08 1.57
N GLY A 28 1.16 11.39 1.51
CA GLY A 28 1.41 12.21 2.68
C GLY A 28 0.12 12.80 3.25
N GLY A 29 0.06 12.97 4.57
CA GLY A 29 -1.09 13.58 5.24
C GLY A 29 -1.44 15.00 4.76
N ALA A 30 -0.48 15.71 4.15
CA ALA A 30 -0.71 17.02 3.54
C ALA A 30 -1.73 17.01 2.39
N MET A 31 -1.96 15.85 1.75
CA MET A 31 -2.95 15.71 0.69
C MET A 31 -4.40 15.62 1.21
N TYR A 32 -4.60 15.55 2.53
CA TYR A 32 -5.91 15.37 3.16
C TYR A 32 -6.32 16.50 4.13
N PRO A 33 -6.27 17.78 3.73
CA PRO A 33 -6.57 18.90 4.62
C PRO A 33 -8.03 18.92 5.09
N SER A 34 -8.97 18.52 4.24
CA SER A 34 -10.41 18.46 4.56
C SER A 34 -10.70 17.40 5.63
N GLU A 35 -10.19 16.19 5.45
CA GLU A 35 -10.34 15.11 6.43
C GLU A 35 -9.60 15.43 7.72
N ARG A 36 -8.42 16.07 7.66
CA ARG A 36 -7.73 16.56 8.86
C ARG A 36 -8.56 17.57 9.64
N ALA A 37 -9.10 18.60 8.97
CA ALA A 37 -9.90 19.64 9.62
C ALA A 37 -11.18 19.05 10.24
N LYS A 38 -11.89 18.21 9.49
CA LYS A 38 -13.08 17.49 9.95
C LYS A 38 -12.76 16.63 11.17
N THR A 39 -11.73 15.78 11.09
CA THR A 39 -11.33 14.90 12.20
C THR A 39 -10.94 15.71 13.44
N MET A 40 -10.20 16.80 13.26
CA MET A 40 -9.81 17.67 14.37
C MET A 40 -11.04 18.25 15.09
N GLN A 41 -12.03 18.73 14.34
CA GLN A 41 -13.25 19.29 14.91
C GLN A 41 -14.14 18.23 15.56
N THR A 42 -14.40 17.12 14.87
CA THR A 42 -15.43 16.15 15.31
C THR A 42 -14.91 15.14 16.32
N ARG A 43 -13.62 14.79 16.27
CA ARG A 43 -13.02 13.74 17.11
C ARG A 43 -12.18 14.30 18.26
N PHE A 44 -11.55 15.45 18.06
CA PHE A 44 -10.56 15.99 19.01
C PHE A 44 -10.92 17.39 19.52
N GLY A 45 -12.12 17.90 19.24
CA GLY A 45 -12.60 19.17 19.79
C GLY A 45 -11.77 20.40 19.36
N GLY A 46 -11.07 20.31 18.23
CA GLY A 46 -10.28 21.42 17.66
C GLY A 46 -8.79 21.42 18.01
N SER A 47 -8.33 20.56 18.91
CA SER A 47 -6.91 20.45 19.30
C SER A 47 -6.49 18.99 19.46
N PHE A 48 -5.22 18.68 19.24
CA PHE A 48 -4.69 17.33 19.42
C PHE A 48 -3.43 17.40 20.27
N GLY A 49 -3.50 16.85 21.49
CA GLY A 49 -2.39 16.84 22.45
C GLY A 49 -1.85 15.44 22.72
N ASP A 50 -0.93 15.34 23.67
CA ASP A 50 -0.24 14.09 24.01
C ASP A 50 -1.19 12.98 24.49
N ILE A 51 -2.26 13.35 25.20
CA ILE A 51 -3.28 12.41 25.66
C ILE A 51 -4.05 11.83 24.48
N ASP A 52 -4.43 12.66 23.50
CA ASP A 52 -5.09 12.21 22.28
C ASP A 52 -4.17 11.31 21.46
N ALA A 53 -2.89 11.67 21.38
CA ALA A 53 -1.87 10.88 20.70
C ALA A 53 -1.70 9.49 21.34
N ALA A 54 -1.61 9.42 22.67
CA ALA A 54 -1.53 8.16 23.40
C ALA A 54 -2.78 7.31 23.20
N ALA A 55 -3.97 7.93 23.22
CA ALA A 55 -5.23 7.24 22.97
C ALA A 55 -5.32 6.67 21.55
N VAL A 56 -4.98 7.46 20.52
CA VAL A 56 -4.97 7.02 19.11
C VAL A 56 -3.95 5.91 18.89
N TRP A 57 -2.75 6.04 19.46
CA TRP A 57 -1.75 4.98 19.37
C TRP A 57 -2.22 3.69 20.06
N GLY A 58 -2.79 3.81 21.26
CA GLY A 58 -3.33 2.68 22.03
C GLY A 58 -4.44 1.94 21.28
N GLU A 59 -5.37 2.70 20.69
CA GLU A 59 -6.50 2.15 19.95
C GLU A 59 -6.07 1.51 18.62
N HIS A 60 -5.20 2.18 17.84
CA HIS A 60 -4.95 1.78 16.45
C HIS A 60 -3.65 0.99 16.25
N LEU A 61 -2.65 1.13 17.13
CA LEU A 61 -1.29 0.59 16.89
C LEU A 61 -0.78 -0.37 17.98
N ALA A 62 -1.12 -0.15 19.25
CA ALA A 62 -0.57 -0.93 20.36
C ALA A 62 -0.94 -2.42 20.29
N ASN A 63 -2.21 -2.71 20.01
CA ASN A 63 -2.79 -4.05 20.09
C ASN A 63 -3.22 -4.62 18.73
N VAL A 64 -2.45 -4.32 17.68
CA VAL A 64 -2.74 -4.85 16.34
C VAL A 64 -2.63 -6.38 16.32
N THR A 65 -3.74 -7.07 16.07
CA THR A 65 -3.81 -8.55 15.97
C THR A 65 -3.70 -9.05 14.53
N THR A 66 -3.44 -10.35 14.39
CA THR A 66 -3.32 -11.07 13.11
C THR A 66 -4.59 -11.83 12.72
N ASP A 67 -5.71 -11.65 13.42
CA ASP A 67 -6.94 -12.45 13.21
C ASP A 67 -7.52 -12.32 11.79
N ALA A 68 -7.33 -11.16 11.16
CA ALA A 68 -7.75 -10.88 9.79
C ALA A 68 -6.60 -11.03 8.76
N THR A 69 -5.60 -11.86 9.06
CA THR A 69 -4.49 -12.14 8.14
C THR A 69 -4.28 -13.64 7.97
N ILE A 70 -3.86 -14.04 6.77
CA ILE A 70 -3.55 -15.42 6.45
C ILE A 70 -2.13 -15.51 5.88
N GLU A 71 -1.37 -16.50 6.32
CA GLU A 71 -0.15 -16.90 5.62
C GLU A 71 -0.57 -17.72 4.39
N CYS A 72 -0.39 -17.15 3.21
CA CYS A 72 -0.91 -17.74 1.98
C CYS A 72 -0.13 -18.99 1.57
N THR A 73 -0.83 -20.12 1.45
CA THR A 73 -0.31 -21.30 0.77
C THR A 73 -0.15 -21.04 -0.74
N GLU A 74 0.49 -21.96 -1.47
CA GLU A 74 0.55 -21.87 -2.93
C GLU A 74 -0.84 -21.82 -3.57
N ARG A 75 -1.79 -22.60 -3.05
CA ARG A 75 -3.17 -22.60 -3.52
C ARG A 75 -3.83 -21.23 -3.31
N ASP A 76 -3.59 -20.59 -2.16
CA ASP A 76 -4.16 -19.27 -1.87
C ASP A 76 -3.57 -18.21 -2.80
N ARG A 77 -2.25 -18.24 -3.03
CA ARG A 77 -1.60 -17.34 -3.99
C ARG A 77 -2.16 -17.49 -5.40
N ASN A 78 -2.38 -18.72 -5.86
CA ASN A 78 -2.97 -18.98 -7.18
C ASN A 78 -4.43 -18.51 -7.27
N ARG A 79 -5.22 -18.70 -6.20
CA ARG A 79 -6.59 -18.17 -6.14
C ARG A 79 -6.61 -16.66 -6.23
N ILE A 80 -5.79 -15.97 -5.43
CA ILE A 80 -5.71 -14.50 -5.43
C ILE A 80 -5.26 -13.99 -6.80
N PHE A 81 -4.24 -14.60 -7.40
CA PHE A 81 -3.79 -14.23 -8.74
C PHE A 81 -4.94 -14.33 -9.76
N ASN A 82 -5.67 -15.44 -9.75
CA ASN A 82 -6.76 -15.68 -10.69
C ASN A 82 -7.96 -14.73 -10.49
N LEU A 83 -8.16 -14.12 -9.31
CA LEU A 83 -9.16 -13.06 -9.15
C LEU A 83 -8.88 -11.86 -10.07
N GLY A 84 -7.60 -11.59 -10.35
CA GLY A 84 -7.20 -10.56 -11.29
C GLY A 84 -7.68 -10.80 -12.72
N TYR A 85 -7.97 -12.04 -13.12
CA TYR A 85 -8.44 -12.37 -14.47
C TYR A 85 -9.71 -11.60 -14.83
N TYR A 86 -10.70 -11.59 -13.94
CA TYR A 86 -11.99 -10.93 -14.17
C TYR A 86 -11.83 -9.43 -14.42
N THR A 87 -10.97 -8.76 -13.65
CA THR A 87 -10.74 -7.32 -13.83
C THR A 87 -9.84 -7.03 -15.03
N TRP A 88 -8.69 -7.69 -15.13
CA TRP A 88 -7.69 -7.32 -16.12
C TRP A 88 -8.03 -7.85 -17.51
N VAL A 89 -8.44 -9.11 -17.61
CA VAL A 89 -8.72 -9.75 -18.91
C VAL A 89 -10.13 -9.44 -19.36
N GLU A 90 -11.15 -9.79 -18.57
CA GLU A 90 -12.55 -9.65 -19.03
C GLU A 90 -13.00 -8.18 -19.08
N GLN A 91 -12.76 -7.40 -18.02
CA GLN A 91 -13.26 -6.03 -17.95
C GLN A 91 -12.36 -5.02 -18.67
N GLN A 92 -11.04 -5.15 -18.57
CA GLN A 92 -10.08 -4.19 -19.15
C GLN A 92 -9.46 -4.65 -20.48
N GLY A 93 -9.79 -5.86 -20.96
CA GLY A 93 -9.31 -6.35 -22.26
C GLY A 93 -7.82 -6.65 -22.32
N THR A 94 -7.16 -6.87 -21.18
CA THR A 94 -5.74 -7.27 -21.16
C THR A 94 -5.59 -8.63 -21.84
N PRO A 95 -4.67 -8.78 -22.82
CA PRO A 95 -4.42 -10.08 -23.42
C PRO A 95 -4.08 -11.14 -22.36
N PHE A 96 -4.71 -12.32 -22.45
CA PHE A 96 -4.54 -13.38 -21.46
C PHE A 96 -3.07 -13.76 -21.24
N GLU A 97 -2.29 -13.89 -22.31
CA GLU A 97 -0.86 -14.21 -22.24
C GLU A 97 -0.07 -13.16 -21.45
N LEU A 98 -0.43 -11.88 -21.59
CA LEU A 98 0.19 -10.80 -20.83
C LEU A 98 -0.22 -10.86 -19.35
N PHE A 99 -1.47 -11.23 -19.06
CA PHE A 99 -1.95 -11.47 -17.70
C PHE A 99 -1.15 -12.62 -17.05
N GLU A 100 -1.07 -13.79 -17.69
CA GLU A 100 -0.34 -14.94 -17.15
C GLU A 100 1.16 -14.67 -16.99
N ALA A 101 1.79 -13.87 -17.85
CA ALA A 101 3.20 -13.49 -17.72
C ALA A 101 3.53 -12.85 -16.36
N ARG A 102 2.56 -12.17 -15.72
CA ARG A 102 2.72 -11.55 -14.38
C ARG A 102 2.89 -12.57 -13.25
N ARG A 103 2.62 -13.85 -13.48
CA ARG A 103 2.87 -14.93 -12.51
C ARG A 103 4.36 -15.08 -12.22
N ALA A 104 5.21 -14.82 -13.21
CA ALA A 104 6.65 -14.95 -13.09
C ALA A 104 7.31 -13.68 -12.53
N GLN A 105 8.15 -13.83 -11.51
CA GLN A 105 8.96 -12.72 -10.96
C GLN A 105 9.89 -12.07 -12.01
N GLY A 106 10.23 -12.81 -13.08
CA GLY A 106 11.00 -12.27 -14.20
C GLY A 106 10.30 -11.13 -14.93
N PHE A 107 8.96 -11.19 -15.07
CA PHE A 107 8.17 -10.12 -15.67
C PHE A 107 8.35 -8.81 -14.89
N TRP A 108 8.13 -8.84 -13.58
CA TRP A 108 8.23 -7.67 -12.70
C TRP A 108 9.66 -7.11 -12.62
N ARG A 109 10.66 -7.98 -12.52
CA ARG A 109 12.07 -7.54 -12.57
C ARG A 109 12.42 -6.93 -13.91
N GLY A 110 11.87 -7.46 -15.01
CA GLY A 110 12.05 -6.94 -16.36
C GLY A 110 11.50 -5.52 -16.54
N LEU A 111 10.47 -5.13 -15.79
CA LEU A 111 9.92 -3.77 -15.82
C LEU A 111 10.90 -2.71 -15.34
N ARG A 112 11.91 -3.08 -14.53
CA ARG A 112 12.90 -2.12 -13.98
C ARG A 112 13.67 -1.36 -15.06
N ARG A 113 13.79 -1.92 -16.27
CA ARG A 113 14.41 -1.23 -17.42
C ARG A 113 13.67 0.04 -17.85
N TYR A 114 12.38 0.15 -17.51
CA TYR A 114 11.56 1.31 -17.84
C TYR A 114 11.62 2.40 -16.77
N LEU A 115 12.24 2.16 -15.61
CA LEU A 115 12.32 3.16 -14.54
C LEU A 115 12.89 4.50 -15.01
N PRO A 116 14.03 4.55 -15.75
CA PRO A 116 14.56 5.85 -16.22
C PRO A 116 13.60 6.58 -17.16
N ILE A 117 12.87 5.84 -18.01
CA ILE A 117 11.91 6.39 -18.96
C ILE A 117 10.71 6.98 -18.20
N TRP A 118 10.20 6.26 -17.20
CA TRP A 118 9.11 6.77 -16.38
C TRP A 118 9.54 7.99 -15.57
N ASP A 119 10.75 8.02 -15.04
CA ASP A 119 11.30 9.18 -14.34
C ASP A 119 11.34 10.41 -15.26
N GLU A 120 11.83 10.26 -16.49
CA GLU A 120 11.81 11.34 -17.49
C GLU A 120 10.39 11.82 -17.80
N MET A 121 9.45 10.89 -18.01
CA MET A 121 8.05 11.23 -18.28
C MET A 121 7.38 11.95 -17.10
N ILE A 122 7.70 11.57 -15.86
CA ILE A 122 7.19 12.22 -14.64
C ILE A 122 7.74 13.65 -14.55
N VAL A 123 9.03 13.86 -14.84
CA VAL A 123 9.65 15.19 -14.84
C VAL A 123 9.03 16.10 -15.91
N ASP A 124 8.83 15.60 -17.13
CA ASP A 124 8.15 16.36 -18.20
C ASP A 124 6.73 16.74 -17.80
N PHE A 125 5.94 15.77 -17.31
CA PHE A 125 4.58 16.00 -16.88
C PHE A 125 4.50 17.07 -15.78
N ASN A 126 5.32 16.95 -14.73
CA ASN A 126 5.34 17.90 -13.62
C ASN A 126 5.75 19.31 -14.08
N SER A 127 6.71 19.41 -15.01
CA SER A 127 7.15 20.69 -15.57
C SER A 127 6.01 21.38 -16.33
N ARG A 128 5.23 20.61 -17.10
CA ARG A 128 4.07 21.13 -17.85
C ARG A 128 2.93 21.57 -16.92
N VAL A 129 2.65 20.82 -15.87
CA VAL A 129 1.60 21.17 -14.89
C VAL A 129 2.00 22.40 -14.09
N ALA A 130 3.28 22.59 -13.76
CA ALA A 130 3.75 23.77 -13.03
C ALA A 130 3.80 25.06 -13.88
N ALA A 131 3.84 24.92 -15.21
CA ALA A 131 3.90 26.06 -16.14
C ALA A 131 2.52 26.63 -16.53
N GLY A 132 1.42 25.92 -16.21
CA GLY A 132 0.04 26.34 -16.45
C GLY A 132 -0.69 26.70 -15.16
#